data_AF-A0A5Q0QFV2-F1
#
_entry.id   AF-A0A5Q0QFV2-F1
#
_cell.length_a   1.000
_cell.length_b   1.000
_cell.length_c   1.000
_cell.angle_alpha   90.00
_cell.angle_beta   90.00
_cell.angle_gamma   90.00
#
_symmetry.space_group_name_H-M   'P 1'
#
loop_
_entity.id
_entity.type
_entity.pdbx_description
1 polymer ?
#
loop_
_entity_poly.entity_id
_entity_poly.type
_entity_poly.pdbx_seq_one_letter_code
_entity_poly.pdbx_strand_id
1 'polypeptide(L)'
;MLRSINKWVLLGVFLLTTSLLSHAQTLTKPQYGEGKAEVVEHYATTTLDNGEVVPWFPIEEVVITAVRQWKSEDERQRYLRLKRNVIRVLPYAIYAQKRYDQLDRDLATANSGREEKRLIKECEREIKEKITSEVKNLTVSQGKILIKLIERQTGNTSYDLVKDMKGGVSAFVYQGVAKLFGHNLKSTYDPQEDFEIENIIREYERVRPIRNP
;
A
#
# COMPACT_ATOMS: atom_id res chain seq x y z
N MET A 1 48.16 -53.54 -43.66
CA MET A 1 47.52 -52.45 -44.42
C MET A 1 46.52 -51.74 -43.52
N LEU A 2 46.88 -50.59 -42.93
CA LEU A 2 45.87 -49.66 -42.39
C LEU A 2 45.96 -48.38 -43.22
N ARG A 3 44.92 -48.11 -44.02
CA ARG A 3 44.78 -46.88 -44.81
C ARG A 3 44.60 -45.71 -43.84
N SER A 4 45.36 -44.63 -44.02
CA SER A 4 45.24 -43.42 -43.20
C SER A 4 43.83 -42.83 -43.33
N ILE A 5 43.08 -42.82 -42.23
CA ILE A 5 41.78 -42.15 -42.17
C ILE A 5 42.01 -40.65 -42.38
N ASN A 6 41.26 -40.05 -43.30
CA ASN A 6 41.40 -38.64 -43.66
C ASN A 6 41.09 -37.76 -42.44
N LYS A 7 42.03 -36.88 -42.06
CA LYS A 7 41.92 -36.06 -40.84
C LYS A 7 40.64 -35.21 -40.83
N TRP A 8 40.13 -34.84 -42.01
CA TRP A 8 38.86 -34.13 -42.18
C TRP A 8 37.62 -34.95 -41.81
N VAL A 9 37.65 -36.28 -42.00
CA VAL A 9 36.56 -37.18 -41.59
C VAL A 9 36.53 -37.32 -40.07
N LEU A 10 37.70 -37.44 -39.44
CA LEU A 10 37.81 -37.47 -37.97
C LEU A 10 37.37 -36.13 -37.35
N LEU A 11 37.74 -34.99 -37.96
CA LEU A 11 37.29 -33.67 -37.51
C LEU A 11 35.77 -33.49 -37.66
N GLY A 12 35.20 -33.97 -38.77
CA GLY A 12 33.76 -33.92 -39.01
C GLY A 12 32.97 -34.76 -38.02
N VAL A 13 33.43 -35.99 -37.72
CA VAL A 13 32.82 -36.85 -36.69
C VAL A 13 32.95 -36.22 -35.30
N PHE A 14 34.11 -35.65 -34.98
CA PHE A 14 34.32 -34.96 -33.71
C PHE A 14 33.35 -33.78 -33.54
N LEU A 15 33.21 -32.91 -34.55
CA LEU A 15 32.27 -31.78 -34.51
C LEU A 15 30.81 -32.22 -34.38
N LEU A 16 30.39 -33.27 -35.10
CA LEU A 16 29.04 -33.84 -34.99
C LEU A 16 28.75 -34.44 -33.60
N THR A 17 29.74 -35.08 -32.98
CA THR A 17 29.58 -35.63 -31.62
C THR A 17 29.53 -34.55 -30.54
N THR A 18 30.22 -33.42 -30.73
CA THR A 18 30.18 -32.31 -29.75
C THR A 18 28.83 -31.59 -29.71
N SER A 19 28.13 -31.48 -30.84
CA SER A 19 26.78 -30.87 -30.88
C SER A 19 25.70 -31.66 -30.14
N LEU A 20 25.85 -32.99 -30.05
CA LEU A 20 24.87 -33.88 -29.39
C LEU A 20 24.94 -33.85 -27.86
N LEU A 21 26.00 -33.28 -27.28
CA LEU A 21 26.17 -33.19 -25.82
C LEU A 21 25.68 -31.85 -25.24
N SER A 22 25.18 -30.94 -26.08
CA SER A 22 24.63 -29.65 -25.66
C SER A 22 23.32 -29.84 -24.93
N HIS A 23 23.37 -29.94 -23.60
CA HIS A 23 22.18 -29.84 -22.76
C HIS A 23 21.87 -28.35 -22.60
N ALA A 24 20.79 -27.88 -23.22
CA ALA A 24 20.26 -26.56 -22.91
C ALA A 24 19.88 -26.55 -21.41
N GLN A 25 20.52 -25.68 -20.62
CA GLN A 25 20.18 -25.53 -19.22
C GLN A 25 18.78 -24.95 -19.13
N THR A 26 17.84 -25.69 -18.54
CA THR A 26 16.48 -25.19 -18.27
C THR A 26 16.55 -24.11 -17.19
N LEU A 27 16.00 -22.94 -17.47
CA LEU A 27 15.94 -21.83 -16.53
C LEU A 27 14.76 -22.06 -15.56
N THR A 28 15.07 -22.20 -14.27
CA THR A 28 14.08 -22.48 -13.23
C THR A 28 14.05 -21.32 -12.25
N LYS A 29 12.91 -20.62 -12.15
CA LYS A 29 12.76 -19.48 -11.22
C LYS A 29 13.04 -19.95 -9.78
N PRO A 30 13.87 -19.22 -8.99
CA PRO A 30 14.06 -19.57 -7.59
C PRO A 30 12.72 -19.51 -6.87
N GLN A 31 12.35 -20.62 -6.21
CA GLN A 31 11.11 -20.76 -5.47
C GLN A 31 11.39 -20.79 -3.97
N TYR A 32 10.61 -20.02 -3.22
CA TYR A 32 10.62 -20.00 -1.77
C TYR A 32 9.25 -20.44 -1.26
N GLY A 33 9.18 -21.52 -0.48
CA GLY A 33 7.94 -22.07 0.07
C GLY A 33 7.43 -23.34 -0.62
N GLU A 34 6.17 -23.70 -0.38
CA GLU A 34 5.53 -24.90 -0.94
C GLU A 34 5.16 -24.73 -2.43
N GLY A 35 5.26 -25.82 -3.22
CA GLY A 35 4.91 -25.85 -4.65
C GLY A 35 6.04 -26.40 -5.53
N LYS A 36 5.86 -26.39 -6.86
CA LYS A 36 6.90 -26.77 -7.83
C LYS A 36 7.49 -25.53 -8.50
N ALA A 37 8.79 -25.52 -8.72
CA ALA A 37 9.47 -24.38 -9.31
C ALA A 37 9.02 -24.20 -10.77
N GLU A 38 8.77 -22.95 -11.15
CA GLU A 38 8.35 -22.60 -12.49
C GLU A 38 9.55 -22.62 -13.44
N VAL A 39 9.41 -23.34 -14.56
CA VAL A 39 10.39 -23.36 -15.64
C VAL A 39 9.96 -22.33 -16.66
N VAL A 40 10.84 -21.36 -16.94
CA VAL A 40 10.57 -20.26 -17.86
C VAL A 40 11.50 -20.33 -19.06
N GLU A 41 11.03 -19.91 -20.23
CA GLU A 41 11.88 -19.81 -21.43
C GLU A 41 12.88 -18.65 -21.32
N HIS A 42 12.48 -17.55 -20.66
CA HIS A 42 13.28 -16.35 -20.50
C HIS A 42 13.06 -15.71 -19.12
N TYR A 43 14.11 -15.12 -18.54
CA TYR A 43 13.98 -14.16 -17.43
C TYR A 43 13.84 -12.74 -17.98
N ALA A 44 13.01 -11.92 -17.36
CA ALA A 44 13.19 -10.48 -17.47
C ALA A 44 14.56 -10.12 -16.87
N THR A 45 15.21 -9.08 -17.37
CA THR A 45 16.57 -8.69 -16.92
C THR A 45 16.62 -7.21 -16.61
N THR A 46 17.53 -6.83 -15.72
CA THR A 46 17.93 -5.43 -15.49
C THR A 46 19.44 -5.29 -15.58
N THR A 47 19.92 -4.07 -15.80
CA THR A 47 21.36 -3.76 -15.85
C THR A 47 21.73 -2.94 -14.64
N LEU A 48 22.73 -3.40 -13.89
CA LEU A 48 23.30 -2.69 -12.74
C LEU A 48 24.19 -1.53 -13.21
N ASP A 49 24.51 -0.59 -12.32
CA ASP A 49 25.33 0.60 -12.64
C ASP A 49 26.73 0.25 -13.19
N ASN A 50 27.23 -0.95 -12.88
CA ASN A 50 28.51 -1.48 -13.38
C ASN A 50 28.40 -2.12 -14.79
N GLY A 51 27.21 -2.14 -15.39
CA GLY A 51 26.93 -2.74 -16.70
C GLY A 51 26.59 -4.24 -16.67
N GLU A 52 26.53 -4.86 -15.50
CA GLU A 52 26.18 -6.28 -15.33
C GLU A 52 24.68 -6.51 -15.55
N VAL A 53 24.32 -7.50 -16.38
CA VAL A 53 22.93 -7.88 -16.66
C VAL A 53 22.52 -9.01 -15.73
N VAL A 54 21.51 -8.78 -14.91
CA VAL A 54 21.00 -9.74 -13.93
C VAL A 54 19.53 -10.07 -14.18
N PRO A 55 19.07 -11.31 -13.89
CA PRO A 55 17.67 -11.65 -13.95
C PRO A 55 16.88 -10.83 -12.93
N TRP A 56 15.73 -10.35 -13.35
CA TRP A 56 14.78 -9.59 -12.56
C TRP A 56 13.46 -10.36 -12.52
N PHE A 57 12.94 -10.57 -11.32
CA PHE A 57 11.61 -11.13 -11.12
C PHE A 57 10.99 -10.49 -9.88
N PRO A 58 9.69 -10.19 -9.92
CA PRO A 58 8.99 -9.75 -8.72
C PRO A 58 8.97 -10.91 -7.73
N ILE A 59 9.42 -10.64 -6.50
CA ILE A 59 9.23 -11.54 -5.37
C ILE A 59 7.82 -11.27 -4.85
N GLU A 60 7.01 -12.32 -4.78
CA GLU A 60 5.69 -12.20 -4.17
C GLU A 60 5.82 -11.94 -2.67
N GLU A 61 5.05 -10.98 -2.16
CA GLU A 61 5.01 -10.71 -0.73
C GLU A 61 4.38 -11.90 -0.01
N VAL A 62 5.18 -12.63 0.77
CA VAL A 62 4.68 -13.71 1.62
C VAL A 62 4.28 -13.14 2.97
N VAL A 63 2.96 -13.09 3.21
CA VAL A 63 2.41 -12.53 4.43
C VAL A 63 2.20 -13.62 5.49
N ILE A 64 3.09 -13.67 6.47
CA ILE A 64 2.94 -14.56 7.62
C ILE A 64 2.07 -13.88 8.67
N THR A 65 0.89 -14.46 8.97
CA THR A 65 -0.01 -13.94 10.00
C THR A 65 -0.18 -14.97 11.10
N ALA A 66 0.14 -14.59 12.34
CA ALA A 66 -0.12 -15.44 13.49
C ALA A 66 -1.63 -15.53 13.77
N VAL A 67 -2.10 -16.72 14.16
CA VAL A 67 -3.47 -16.88 14.68
C VAL A 67 -3.56 -16.17 16.02
N ARG A 68 -4.43 -15.17 16.13
CA ARG A 68 -4.62 -14.42 17.37
C ARG A 68 -5.26 -15.33 18.43
N GLN A 69 -4.58 -15.50 19.55
CA GLN A 69 -5.13 -16.14 20.74
C GLN A 69 -5.68 -15.07 21.69
N TRP A 70 -6.87 -15.31 22.23
CA TRP A 70 -7.55 -14.39 23.15
C TRP A 70 -7.31 -14.83 24.59
N LYS A 71 -6.98 -13.89 25.48
CA LYS A 71 -6.84 -14.16 26.92
C LYS A 71 -8.20 -14.37 27.58
N SER A 72 -9.24 -13.72 27.06
CA SER A 72 -10.62 -13.84 27.54
C SER A 72 -11.64 -13.53 26.45
N GLU A 73 -12.90 -13.92 26.68
CA GLU A 73 -14.00 -13.55 25.79
C GLU A 73 -14.24 -12.03 25.78
N ASP A 74 -14.02 -11.33 26.90
CA ASP A 74 -14.14 -9.87 26.97
C ASP A 74 -13.12 -9.15 26.06
N GLU A 75 -11.88 -9.63 26.01
CA GLU A 75 -10.85 -9.11 25.11
C GLU A 75 -11.25 -9.30 23.65
N ARG A 76 -11.75 -10.50 23.32
CA ARG A 76 -12.26 -10.81 21.98
C ARG A 76 -13.41 -9.88 21.60
N GLN A 77 -14.38 -9.69 22.49
CA GLN A 77 -15.52 -8.81 22.25
C GLN A 77 -15.09 -7.34 22.10
N ARG A 78 -14.11 -6.87 22.90
CA ARG A 78 -13.50 -5.53 22.74
C ARG A 78 -12.91 -5.36 21.35
N TYR A 79 -12.11 -6.33 20.89
CA TYR A 79 -11.52 -6.29 19.56
C TYR A 79 -12.58 -6.31 18.45
N LEU A 80 -13.60 -7.17 18.55
CA LEU A 80 -14.67 -7.24 17.55
C LEU A 80 -15.45 -5.92 17.44
N ARG A 81 -15.70 -5.25 18.58
CA ARG A 81 -16.29 -3.91 18.59
C ARG A 81 -15.37 -2.88 17.90
N LEU A 82 -14.07 -2.92 18.18
CA LEU A 82 -13.09 -2.07 17.51
C LEU A 82 -13.08 -2.32 16.00
N LYS A 83 -12.95 -3.58 15.58
CA LYS A 83 -12.97 -4.01 14.17
C LYS A 83 -14.21 -3.51 13.44
N ARG A 84 -15.39 -3.71 14.01
CA ARG A 84 -16.64 -3.20 13.45
C ARG A 84 -16.63 -1.67 13.29
N ASN A 85 -16.11 -0.94 14.28
CA ASN A 85 -16.03 0.51 14.22
C ASN A 85 -15.03 0.99 13.15
N VAL A 86 -13.84 0.39 13.08
CA VAL A 86 -12.82 0.69 12.07
C VAL A 86 -13.37 0.46 10.66
N ILE A 87 -13.93 -0.72 10.38
CA ILE A 87 -14.50 -1.04 9.07
C ILE A 87 -15.62 -0.07 8.69
N ARG A 88 -16.46 0.34 9.64
CA ARG A 88 -17.55 1.29 9.37
C ARG A 88 -17.06 2.67 8.97
N VAL A 89 -15.92 3.12 9.50
CA VAL A 89 -15.42 4.48 9.24
C VAL A 89 -14.38 4.57 8.13
N LEU A 90 -13.74 3.44 7.80
CA LEU A 90 -12.68 3.37 6.81
C LEU A 90 -13.04 3.99 5.45
N PRO A 91 -14.25 3.79 4.86
CA PRO A 91 -14.60 4.42 3.58
C PRO A 91 -14.54 5.95 3.60
N TYR A 92 -14.89 6.58 4.73
CA TYR A 92 -14.86 8.05 4.86
C TYR A 92 -13.43 8.58 4.99
N ALA A 93 -12.56 7.83 5.68
CA ALA A 93 -11.14 8.16 5.76
C ALA A 93 -10.50 8.10 4.36
N ILE A 94 -10.72 7.00 3.62
CA ILE A 94 -10.24 6.84 2.24
C ILE A 94 -10.75 7.98 1.33
N TYR A 95 -12.01 8.40 1.48
CA TYR A 95 -12.53 9.53 0.73
C TYR A 95 -11.75 10.82 1.03
N ALA A 96 -11.54 11.14 2.31
CA ALA A 96 -10.77 12.31 2.72
C ALA A 96 -9.34 12.26 2.15
N GLN A 97 -8.66 11.11 2.27
CA GLN A 97 -7.33 10.89 1.69
C GLN A 97 -7.32 11.23 0.19
N LYS A 98 -8.25 10.68 -0.60
CA LYS A 98 -8.32 10.96 -2.04
C LYS A 98 -8.52 12.43 -2.37
N ARG A 99 -9.29 13.16 -1.56
CA ARG A 99 -9.47 14.62 -1.73
C ARG A 99 -8.20 15.39 -1.38
N TYR A 100 -7.46 14.96 -0.35
CA TYR A 100 -6.17 15.55 -0.03
C TYR A 100 -5.11 15.26 -1.08
N ASP A 101 -5.06 14.05 -1.63
CA ASP A 101 -4.15 13.69 -2.73
C ASP A 101 -4.45 14.52 -3.99
N GLN A 102 -5.72 14.81 -4.25
CA GLN A 102 -6.11 15.71 -5.35
C GLN A 102 -5.67 17.14 -5.07
N LEU A 103 -5.91 17.65 -3.86
CA LEU A 103 -5.48 18.98 -3.45
C LEU A 103 -3.96 19.13 -3.59
N ASP A 104 -3.18 18.12 -3.20
CA ASP A 104 -1.72 18.10 -3.33
C ASP A 104 -1.28 18.31 -4.79
N ARG A 105 -1.91 17.58 -5.73
CA ARG A 105 -1.68 17.76 -7.18
C ARG A 105 -2.09 19.14 -7.67
N ASP A 106 -3.24 19.64 -7.23
CA ASP A 106 -3.75 20.94 -7.67
C ASP A 106 -2.82 22.07 -7.18
N LEU A 107 -2.35 21.99 -5.93
CA LEU A 107 -1.40 22.93 -5.33
C LEU A 107 -0.06 22.93 -6.08
N ALA A 108 0.44 21.78 -6.53
CA ALA A 108 1.67 21.69 -7.31
C ALA A 108 1.60 22.45 -8.66
N THR A 109 0.39 22.74 -9.15
CA THR A 109 0.16 23.48 -10.40
C THR A 109 -0.36 24.91 -10.19
N ALA A 110 -0.50 25.34 -8.93
CA ALA A 110 -1.06 26.65 -8.62
C ALA A 110 -0.08 27.78 -8.96
N ASN A 111 -0.59 28.82 -9.63
CA ASN A 111 0.22 29.94 -10.11
C ASN A 111 0.30 31.12 -9.12
N SER A 112 -0.43 31.06 -8.01
CA SER A 112 -0.45 32.13 -7.01
C SER A 112 -0.98 31.67 -5.66
N GLY A 113 -0.52 32.31 -4.58
CA GLY A 113 -1.04 32.05 -3.24
C GLY A 113 -2.52 32.40 -3.03
N ARG A 114 -3.16 33.15 -3.94
CA ARG A 114 -4.62 33.35 -3.91
C ARG A 114 -5.35 32.10 -4.41
N GLU A 115 -4.80 31.47 -5.43
CA GLU A 115 -5.36 30.26 -6.02
C GLU A 115 -5.19 29.06 -5.08
N GLU A 116 -4.02 28.91 -4.46
CA GLU A 116 -3.77 27.90 -3.43
C GLU A 116 -4.82 27.96 -2.30
N LYS A 117 -5.09 29.17 -1.78
CA LYS A 117 -6.10 29.38 -0.73
C LYS A 117 -7.51 29.01 -1.19
N ARG A 118 -7.84 29.25 -2.47
CA ARG A 118 -9.14 28.89 -3.03
C ARG A 118 -9.30 27.38 -3.08
N LEU A 119 -8.30 26.68 -3.61
CA LEU A 119 -8.27 25.21 -3.72
C LEU A 119 -8.37 24.54 -2.34
N ILE A 120 -7.60 25.02 -1.36
CA ILE A 120 -7.66 24.55 0.02
C ILE A 120 -9.09 24.70 0.57
N LYS A 121 -9.68 25.90 0.46
CA LYS A 121 -11.01 26.19 1.00
C LYS A 121 -12.11 25.36 0.34
N GLU A 122 -11.99 25.08 -0.95
CA GLU A 122 -12.92 24.22 -1.69
C GLU A 122 -12.83 22.78 -1.21
N CYS A 123 -11.62 22.22 -1.11
CA CYS A 123 -11.39 20.87 -0.59
C CYS A 123 -11.90 20.73 0.86
N GLU A 124 -11.60 21.69 1.72
CA GLU A 124 -12.11 21.72 3.10
C GLU A 124 -13.63 21.69 3.13
N ARG A 125 -14.28 22.57 2.38
CA ARG A 125 -15.75 22.66 2.34
C ARG A 125 -16.36 21.31 1.92
N GLU A 126 -15.83 20.69 0.87
CA GLU A 126 -16.32 19.41 0.38
C GLU A 126 -16.16 18.29 1.41
N ILE A 127 -14.99 18.16 2.02
CA ILE A 127 -14.73 17.17 3.06
C ILE A 127 -15.68 17.39 4.23
N LYS A 128 -15.88 18.65 4.67
CA LYS A 128 -16.81 18.97 5.75
C LYS A 128 -18.24 18.57 5.44
N GLU A 129 -18.73 18.94 4.26
CA GLU A 129 -20.11 18.70 3.84
C GLU A 129 -20.36 17.20 3.74
N LYS A 130 -19.43 16.46 3.12
CA LYS A 130 -19.52 15.01 2.98
C LYS A 130 -19.47 14.29 4.33
N ILE A 131 -18.50 14.65 5.18
CA ILE A 131 -18.38 14.07 6.52
C ILE A 131 -19.62 14.42 7.34
N THR A 132 -20.01 15.69 7.43
CA THR A 132 -21.17 16.09 8.26
C THR A 132 -22.46 15.40 7.83
N SER A 133 -22.68 15.24 6.52
CA SER A 133 -23.92 14.63 6.00
C SER A 133 -23.97 13.11 6.19
N GLU A 134 -22.88 12.39 5.94
CA GLU A 134 -22.85 10.92 5.98
C GLU A 134 -22.47 10.35 7.35
N VAL A 135 -21.70 11.11 8.12
CA VAL A 135 -21.07 10.66 9.36
C VAL A 135 -21.88 11.09 10.59
N LYS A 136 -22.93 11.91 10.44
CA LYS A 136 -23.83 12.30 11.55
C LYS A 136 -24.43 11.14 12.36
N ASN A 137 -24.53 9.96 11.73
CA ASN A 137 -25.06 8.74 12.35
C ASN A 137 -23.97 7.82 12.93
N LEU A 138 -22.73 8.29 13.03
CA LEU A 138 -21.68 7.56 13.74
C LEU A 138 -21.85 7.71 15.24
N THR A 139 -21.32 6.75 15.99
CA THR A 139 -21.13 6.92 17.43
C THR A 139 -19.91 7.79 17.72
N VAL A 140 -19.83 8.35 18.93
CA VAL A 140 -18.64 9.12 19.37
C VAL A 140 -17.35 8.31 19.18
N SER A 141 -17.37 7.02 19.51
CA SER A 141 -16.19 6.14 19.35
C SER A 141 -15.79 5.95 17.88
N GLN A 142 -16.76 5.89 16.97
CA GLN A 142 -16.50 5.81 15.54
C GLN A 142 -15.97 7.15 15.02
N GLY A 143 -16.52 8.29 15.46
CA GLY A 143 -16.00 9.62 15.16
C GLY A 143 -14.54 9.81 15.57
N LYS A 144 -14.15 9.31 16.76
CA LYS A 144 -12.74 9.30 17.21
C LYS A 144 -11.84 8.52 16.26
N ILE A 145 -12.24 7.30 15.90
CA ILE A 145 -11.47 6.45 14.99
C ILE A 145 -11.36 7.12 13.62
N LEU A 146 -12.44 7.74 13.12
CA LEU A 146 -12.40 8.44 11.84
C LEU A 146 -11.35 9.56 11.82
N ILE A 147 -11.29 10.40 12.86
CA ILE A 147 -10.27 11.45 12.98
C ILE A 147 -8.87 10.83 12.92
N LYS A 148 -8.62 9.78 13.72
CA LYS A 148 -7.34 9.08 13.73
C LYS A 148 -6.95 8.53 12.36
N LEU A 149 -7.90 7.95 11.61
CA LEU A 149 -7.63 7.42 10.28
C LEU A 149 -7.33 8.51 9.25
N ILE A 150 -8.02 9.65 9.33
CA ILE A 150 -7.73 10.80 8.47
C ILE A 150 -6.32 11.30 8.80
N GLU A 151 -5.99 11.54 10.08
CA GLU A 151 -4.65 11.96 10.50
C GLU A 151 -3.56 10.98 10.06
N ARG A 152 -3.79 9.66 10.21
CA ARG A 152 -2.89 8.60 9.73
C ARG A 152 -2.61 8.72 8.23
N GLN A 153 -3.63 8.99 7.42
CA GLN A 153 -3.51 9.05 5.97
C GLN A 153 -2.93 10.38 5.48
N THR A 154 -3.13 11.48 6.23
CA THR A 154 -2.71 12.83 5.83
C THR A 154 -1.41 13.30 6.48
N GLY A 155 -0.87 12.58 7.47
CA GLY A 155 0.26 13.02 8.30
C GLY A 155 1.55 13.40 7.55
N ASN A 156 1.67 13.08 6.26
CA ASN A 156 2.83 13.40 5.41
C ASN A 156 2.48 14.21 4.14
N THR A 157 1.21 14.51 3.86
CA THR A 157 0.84 15.29 2.66
C THR A 157 1.05 16.78 2.91
N SER A 158 0.91 17.64 1.88
CA SER A 158 0.94 19.12 1.98
C SER A 158 0.02 19.75 3.04
N TYR A 159 -0.66 18.94 3.85
CA TYR A 159 -1.21 19.24 5.15
C TYR A 159 -0.31 20.13 6.04
N ASP A 160 1.00 19.87 6.11
CA ASP A 160 1.92 20.78 6.84
C ASP A 160 2.08 22.14 6.14
N LEU A 161 2.00 22.18 4.80
CA LEU A 161 1.93 23.42 4.01
C LEU A 161 0.63 24.21 4.33
N VAL A 162 -0.49 23.53 4.55
CA VAL A 162 -1.76 24.17 4.93
C VAL A 162 -1.80 24.56 6.41
N LYS A 163 -1.08 23.83 7.27
CA LYS A 163 -0.85 24.19 8.68
C LYS A 163 -0.09 25.51 8.81
N ASP A 164 0.87 25.75 7.92
CA ASP A 164 1.66 26.99 7.86
C ASP A 164 0.91 28.15 7.17
N MET A 165 0.00 27.86 6.23
CA MET A 165 -0.92 28.85 5.64
C MET A 165 -2.07 29.26 6.59
N LYS A 166 -1.73 29.83 7.75
CA LYS A 166 -2.64 30.57 8.66
C LYS A 166 -4.02 29.91 8.92
N GLY A 167 -4.04 28.61 9.24
CA GLY A 167 -5.22 27.94 9.79
C GLY A 167 -5.33 26.50 9.33
N GLY A 168 -4.70 25.58 10.05
CA GLY A 168 -4.53 24.18 9.63
C GLY A 168 -5.83 23.41 9.35
N VAL A 169 -5.81 22.68 8.24
CA VAL A 169 -6.87 21.80 7.72
C VAL A 169 -7.38 20.77 8.73
N SER A 170 -6.57 20.26 9.67
CA SER A 170 -7.02 19.25 10.65
C SER A 170 -7.90 19.93 11.67
N ALA A 171 -7.59 21.18 12.05
CA ALA A 171 -8.36 21.91 13.04
C ALA A 171 -9.83 22.01 12.63
N PHE A 172 -10.14 22.08 11.33
CA PHE A 172 -11.49 22.22 10.84
C PHE A 172 -12.26 20.89 10.68
N VAL A 173 -11.64 19.83 10.16
CA VAL A 173 -12.27 18.49 10.19
C VAL A 173 -12.49 18.09 11.65
N TYR A 174 -11.50 18.34 12.49
CA TYR A 174 -11.57 18.18 13.93
C TYR A 174 -12.69 19.03 14.54
N GLN A 175 -12.85 20.31 14.17
CA GLN A 175 -13.97 21.17 14.63
C GLN A 175 -15.35 20.69 14.15
N GLY A 176 -15.46 20.24 12.89
CA GLY A 176 -16.70 19.72 12.32
C GLY A 176 -17.17 18.45 13.03
N VAL A 177 -16.24 17.52 13.24
CA VAL A 177 -16.46 16.28 13.97
C VAL A 177 -16.67 16.57 15.47
N ALA A 178 -15.92 17.50 16.07
CA ALA A 178 -16.10 17.98 17.45
C ALA A 178 -17.47 18.60 17.69
N LYS A 179 -18.03 19.29 16.70
CA LYS A 179 -19.39 19.84 16.80
C LYS A 179 -20.46 18.73 16.80
N LEU A 180 -20.20 17.59 16.14
CA LEU A 180 -21.14 16.47 16.08
C LEU A 180 -21.04 15.53 17.30
N PHE A 181 -19.83 15.28 17.82
CA PHE A 181 -19.63 14.29 18.90
C PHE A 181 -19.09 14.87 20.22
N GLY A 182 -18.94 16.19 20.32
CA GLY A 182 -18.54 16.90 21.53
C GLY A 182 -17.03 17.01 21.76
N HIS A 183 -16.63 17.67 22.85
CA HIS A 183 -15.24 18.00 23.14
C HIS A 183 -14.31 16.80 23.40
N ASN A 184 -14.86 15.60 23.56
CA ASN A 184 -14.12 14.39 23.94
C ASN A 184 -13.39 13.70 22.78
N LEU A 185 -13.34 14.30 21.59
CA LEU A 185 -12.73 13.73 20.39
C LEU A 185 -11.20 13.90 20.31
N LYS A 186 -10.57 14.57 21.28
CA LYS A 186 -9.11 14.80 21.26
C LYS A 186 -8.42 13.48 21.53
N SER A 187 -8.04 12.80 20.46
CA SER A 187 -7.07 11.70 20.50
C SER A 187 -6.35 11.71 19.17
N THR A 188 -5.07 12.05 19.22
CA THR A 188 -4.18 11.96 18.06
C THR A 188 -3.98 10.48 17.71
N TYR A 189 -3.73 10.20 16.43
CA TYR A 189 -3.25 8.88 16.02
C TYR A 189 -1.85 8.59 16.60
N ASP A 190 -1.66 7.43 17.21
CA ASP A 190 -0.37 6.93 17.68
C ASP A 190 -0.17 5.49 17.19
N PRO A 191 0.82 5.21 16.32
CA PRO A 191 1.09 3.85 15.84
C PRO A 191 1.32 2.80 16.95
N GLN A 192 1.87 3.20 18.10
CA GLN A 192 2.12 2.31 19.24
C GLN A 192 0.82 1.95 19.96
N GLU A 193 -0.09 2.91 20.15
CA GLU A 193 -1.36 2.69 20.84
C GLU A 193 -2.46 2.14 19.90
N ASP A 194 -2.44 2.56 18.64
CA ASP A 194 -3.44 2.25 17.61
C ASP A 194 -3.04 1.05 16.72
N PHE A 195 -2.05 0.25 17.12
CA PHE A 195 -1.59 -0.92 16.36
C PHE A 195 -2.71 -1.93 16.02
N GLU A 196 -3.74 -2.04 16.89
CA GLU A 196 -4.89 -2.89 16.60
C GLU A 196 -5.71 -2.36 15.42
N ILE A 197 -5.84 -1.04 15.29
CA ILE A 197 -6.49 -0.39 14.15
C ILE A 197 -5.72 -0.69 12.87
N GLU A 198 -4.39 -0.59 12.88
CA GLU A 198 -3.55 -0.93 11.73
C GLU A 198 -3.69 -2.39 11.31
N ASN A 199 -3.69 -3.31 12.28
CA ASN A 199 -3.88 -4.72 12.00
C ASN A 199 -5.24 -5.00 11.35
N ILE A 200 -6.30 -4.33 11.82
CA ILE A 200 -7.64 -4.44 11.22
C ILE A 200 -7.66 -3.91 9.79
N ILE A 201 -7.02 -2.77 9.51
CA ILE A 201 -6.94 -2.19 8.17
C ILE A 201 -6.21 -3.13 7.22
N ARG A 202 -5.02 -3.62 7.61
CA ARG A 202 -4.24 -4.58 6.83
C ARG A 202 -5.03 -5.87 6.55
N GLU A 203 -5.73 -6.38 7.56
CA GLU A 203 -6.62 -7.54 7.38
C GLU A 203 -7.72 -7.25 6.34
N TYR A 204 -8.37 -6.09 6.44
CA TYR A 204 -9.42 -5.67 5.52
C TYR A 204 -8.92 -5.51 4.08
N GLU A 205 -7.78 -4.85 3.88
CA GLU A 205 -7.16 -4.62 2.57
C GLU A 205 -6.73 -5.92 1.89
N ARG A 206 -6.29 -6.93 2.65
CA ARG A 206 -5.97 -8.25 2.09
C ARG A 206 -7.20 -8.97 1.57
N VAL A 207 -8.29 -8.95 2.33
CA VAL A 207 -9.54 -9.61 1.95
C VAL A 207 -10.24 -8.85 0.81
N ARG A 208 -10.09 -7.52 0.78
CA ARG A 208 -10.67 -6.64 -0.22
C ARG A 208 -9.62 -5.60 -0.62
N PRO A 209 -8.77 -5.88 -1.63
CA PRO A 209 -7.81 -4.88 -2.09
C PRO A 209 -8.58 -3.63 -2.48
N ILE A 210 -8.27 -2.51 -1.83
CA ILE A 210 -8.79 -1.21 -2.24
C ILE A 210 -8.21 -1.00 -3.63
N ARG A 211 -9.06 -1.12 -4.65
CA ARG A 211 -8.67 -0.82 -6.02
C ARG A 211 -8.38 0.68 -6.06
N ASN A 212 -7.12 1.06 -5.90
CA ASN A 212 -6.67 2.38 -6.29
C ASN A 212 -6.79 2.42 -7.82
N PRO A 213 -7.68 3.27 -8.37
CA PRO A 213 -7.74 3.49 -9.81
C PRO A 213 -6.45 4.14 -10.30
#